data_AF-A0A2M9P554-F1
#
_entry.id   AF-A0A2M9P554-F1
#
_cell.length_a   1.000
_cell.length_b   1.000
_cell.length_c   1.000
_cell.angle_alpha   90.00
_cell.angle_beta   90.00
_cell.angle_gamma   90.00
#
_symmetry.space_group_name_H-M   'P 1'
#
loop_
_entity.id
_entity.type
_entity.pdbx_description
1 polymer ?
#
loop_
_entity_poly.entity_id
_entity_poly.type
_entity_poly.pdbx_seq_one_letter_code
_entity_poly.pdbx_strand_id
1 'polypeptide(L)'
;EEINAAIRPLLDEINARVMRAYGASRADLFATLDRPALSPLPDEPYVFARWSRPRVAPDYHVDIEGFFYSVPFGLIRETVDARATERTVEIFHRG
;
A
#
# COMPACT_ATOMS: atom_id res chain seq x y z
N GLU A 1 -0.57 -6.92 -16.30
CA GLU A 1 -0.15 -8.14 -15.56
C GLU A 1 1.01 -8.88 -16.21
N GLU A 2 1.08 -8.93 -17.55
CA GLU A 2 2.14 -9.62 -18.32
C GLU A 2 3.57 -9.19 -17.93
N ILE A 3 3.82 -7.89 -17.71
CA ILE A 3 5.13 -7.38 -17.27
C ILE A 3 5.52 -7.97 -15.90
N ASN A 4 4.60 -7.97 -14.94
CA ASN A 4 4.88 -8.52 -13.61
C ASN A 4 5.13 -10.03 -13.68
N ALA A 5 4.45 -10.75 -14.58
CA ALA A 5 4.70 -12.16 -14.81
C ALA A 5 6.11 -12.40 -15.38
N ALA A 6 6.57 -11.57 -16.32
CA ALA A 6 7.91 -11.66 -16.90
C ALA A 6 9.03 -11.28 -15.91
N ILE A 7 8.76 -10.36 -14.97
CA ILE A 7 9.74 -9.95 -13.95
C ILE A 7 10.00 -11.06 -12.93
N ARG A 8 9.00 -11.87 -12.56
CA ARG A 8 9.12 -12.94 -11.55
C ARG A 8 10.30 -13.90 -11.79
N PRO A 9 10.45 -14.55 -12.95
CA PRO A 9 11.58 -15.46 -13.18
C PRO A 9 12.95 -14.74 -13.17
N LEU A 10 13.00 -13.47 -13.58
CA LEU A 10 14.23 -12.66 -13.52
C LEU A 10 14.63 -12.34 -12.08
N LEU A 11 13.64 -12.12 -11.20
CA LEU A 11 13.85 -11.95 -9.76
C LEU A 11 14.39 -13.23 -9.12
N ASP A 12 13.90 -14.39 -9.51
CA ASP A 12 14.40 -15.66 -8.99
C ASP A 12 15.86 -15.88 -9.43
N GLU A 13 16.18 -15.62 -10.70
CA GLU A 13 17.55 -15.74 -11.23
C GLU A 13 18.54 -14.82 -10.50
N ILE A 14 18.21 -13.53 -10.33
CA ILE A 14 19.11 -12.57 -9.67
C ILE A 14 19.31 -12.89 -8.19
N ASN A 15 18.30 -13.45 -7.52
CA ASN A 15 18.37 -13.80 -6.11
C ASN A 15 19.15 -15.09 -5.87
N ALA A 16 19.06 -16.06 -6.78
CA ALA A 16 19.81 -17.31 -6.72
C ALA A 16 21.28 -17.18 -7.18
N ARG A 17 21.61 -16.15 -7.96
CA ARG A 17 22.97 -15.95 -8.47
C ARG A 17 23.98 -15.65 -7.35
N VAL A 18 25.06 -16.43 -7.29
CA VAL A 18 26.20 -16.19 -6.39
C VAL A 18 26.89 -14.87 -6.73
N MET A 19 27.04 -14.02 -5.72
CA MET A 19 27.68 -12.72 -5.85
C MET A 19 29.19 -12.85 -5.62
N ARG A 20 30.00 -12.34 -6.57
CA ARG A 20 31.48 -12.45 -6.54
C ARG A 20 32.11 -11.92 -5.25
N ALA A 21 31.59 -10.83 -4.68
CA ALA A 21 32.14 -10.22 -3.48
C ALA A 21 31.82 -10.99 -2.18
N TYR A 22 30.74 -11.77 -2.17
CA TYR A 22 30.22 -12.42 -0.97
C TYR A 22 30.40 -13.94 -0.96
N GLY A 23 30.64 -14.56 -2.13
CA GLY A 23 30.74 -16.02 -2.25
C GLY A 23 29.41 -16.76 -2.02
N ALA A 24 28.30 -16.03 -1.84
CA ALA A 24 26.96 -16.54 -1.60
C ALA A 24 25.93 -15.80 -2.47
N SER A 25 24.75 -16.39 -2.66
CA SER A 25 23.63 -15.73 -3.32
C SER A 25 22.88 -14.78 -2.38
N ARG A 26 22.01 -13.93 -2.91
CA ARG A 26 21.16 -13.07 -2.08
C ARG A 26 20.17 -13.90 -1.27
N ALA A 27 19.64 -14.97 -1.87
CA ALA A 27 18.73 -15.90 -1.19
C ALA A 27 19.42 -16.60 -0.01
N ASP A 28 20.69 -17.01 -0.15
CA ASP A 28 21.45 -17.63 0.94
C ASP A 28 21.69 -16.65 2.10
N LEU A 29 22.08 -15.41 1.77
CA LEU A 29 22.29 -14.38 2.79
C LEU A 29 20.99 -14.03 3.52
N PHE A 30 19.87 -13.90 2.80
CA PHE A 30 18.56 -13.69 3.40
C PHE A 30 18.17 -14.84 4.34
N ALA A 31 18.36 -16.10 3.92
CA ALA A 31 18.00 -17.25 4.73
C ALA A 31 18.85 -17.38 6.00
N THR A 32 20.13 -16.99 5.94
CA THR A 32 21.10 -17.15 7.02
C THR A 32 21.17 -15.97 7.98
N LEU A 33 20.94 -14.74 7.50
CA LEU A 33 21.12 -13.51 8.27
C LEU A 33 19.78 -12.85 8.60
N ASP A 34 18.98 -12.55 7.58
CA ASP A 34 17.76 -11.76 7.74
C ASP A 34 16.61 -12.57 8.34
N ARG A 35 16.27 -13.73 7.74
CA ARG A 35 15.15 -14.58 8.15
C ARG A 35 15.11 -14.88 9.66
N PRO A 36 16.21 -15.26 10.35
CA PRO A 36 16.15 -15.50 11.80
C PRO A 36 15.98 -14.23 12.64
N ALA A 37 16.29 -13.05 12.10
CA ALA A 37 16.13 -11.76 12.77
C ALA A 37 14.77 -11.08 12.51
N LEU A 38 13.99 -11.59 11.54
CA LEU A 38 12.69 -11.04 11.19
C LEU A 38 11.57 -11.58 12.09
N SER A 39 10.61 -10.70 12.39
CA SER A 39 9.30 -11.08 12.93
C SER A 39 8.52 -11.93 11.93
N PRO A 40 7.53 -12.72 12.40
CA PRO A 40 6.61 -13.41 11.50
C PRO A 40 5.92 -12.41 10.55
N LEU A 41 5.58 -12.91 9.35
CA LEU A 41 4.85 -12.12 8.37
C LEU A 41 3.49 -11.71 8.97
N PRO A 42 3.11 -10.42 8.94
CA PRO A 42 1.78 -10.00 9.37
C PRO A 42 0.67 -10.70 8.59
N ASP A 43 -0.45 -10.99 9.26
CA ASP A 43 -1.61 -11.66 8.64
C ASP A 43 -2.24 -10.81 7.53
N GLU A 44 -2.18 -9.49 7.68
CA GLU A 44 -2.69 -8.53 6.71
C GLU A 44 -1.54 -7.90 5.91
N PRO A 45 -1.61 -7.91 4.57
CA PRO A 45 -0.61 -7.25 3.74
C PRO A 45 -0.64 -5.74 3.98
N TYR A 46 0.51 -5.10 3.84
CA TYR A 46 0.59 -3.65 3.88
C TYR A 46 -0.26 -3.03 2.75
N VAL A 47 -1.17 -2.13 3.11
CA VAL A 47 -2.02 -1.39 2.17
C VAL A 47 -1.54 0.04 2.09
N PHE A 48 -0.94 0.39 0.94
CA PHE A 48 -0.61 1.79 0.66
C PHE A 48 -1.90 2.61 0.60
N ALA A 49 -1.91 3.72 1.35
CA ALA A 49 -3.05 4.61 1.42
C ALA A 49 -2.60 6.05 1.23
N ARG A 50 -3.38 6.81 0.46
CA ARG A 50 -3.26 8.26 0.36
C ARG A 50 -4.26 8.90 1.30
N TRP A 51 -3.79 9.90 2.02
CA TRP A 51 -4.61 10.67 2.95
C TRP A 51 -4.85 12.07 2.41
N SER A 52 -6.08 12.55 2.52
CA SER A 52 -6.45 13.91 2.19
C SER A 52 -7.46 14.46 3.21
N ARG A 53 -7.67 15.78 3.19
CA ARG A 53 -8.61 16.46 4.09
C ARG A 53 -9.61 17.33 3.31
N PRO A 54 -10.55 16.71 2.57
CA PRO A 54 -11.54 17.46 1.83
C PRO A 54 -12.58 18.08 2.77
N ARG A 55 -13.19 19.18 2.32
CA ARG A 55 -14.38 19.75 2.94
C ARG A 55 -15.61 19.22 2.21
N VAL A 56 -16.63 18.83 2.97
CA VAL A 56 -17.89 18.34 2.40
C VAL A 56 -18.62 19.47 1.69
N ALA A 57 -18.92 19.26 0.41
CA ALA A 57 -19.62 20.20 -0.43
C ALA A 57 -21.12 20.32 -0.04
N PRO A 58 -21.82 21.39 -0.47
CA PRO A 58 -23.22 21.62 -0.13
C PRO A 58 -24.18 20.51 -0.58
N ASP A 59 -23.78 19.75 -1.59
CA ASP A 59 -24.48 18.58 -2.12
C ASP A 59 -24.05 17.28 -1.43
N TYR A 60 -23.55 17.33 -0.18
CA TYR A 60 -23.14 16.19 0.65
C TYR A 60 -22.07 15.26 0.04
N HIS A 61 -21.25 15.74 -0.91
CA HIS A 61 -20.14 14.97 -1.48
C HIS A 61 -18.77 15.50 -1.04
N VAL A 62 -17.76 14.62 -1.08
CA VAL A 62 -16.33 14.99 -1.00
C VAL A 62 -15.63 14.61 -2.29
N ASP A 63 -14.75 15.48 -2.76
CA ASP A 63 -13.87 15.23 -3.90
C ASP A 63 -12.57 14.55 -3.43
N ILE A 64 -12.29 13.37 -3.98
CA ILE A 64 -11.06 12.62 -3.77
C ILE A 64 -10.49 12.26 -5.14
N GLU A 65 -9.38 12.91 -5.51
CA GLU A 65 -8.70 12.73 -6.79
C GLU A 65 -9.62 12.87 -8.03
N GLY A 66 -10.63 13.75 -7.97
CA GLY A 66 -11.58 14.00 -9.06
C GLY A 66 -12.83 13.13 -9.03
N PHE A 67 -12.97 12.25 -8.02
CA PHE A 67 -14.14 11.40 -7.80
C PHE A 67 -14.94 11.87 -6.59
N PHE A 68 -16.26 11.91 -6.73
CA PHE A 68 -17.18 12.42 -5.70
C PHE A 68 -17.81 11.27 -4.93
N TYR A 69 -17.69 11.31 -3.61
CA TYR A 69 -18.26 10.32 -2.70
C TYR A 69 -19.25 10.98 -1.76
N SER A 70 -20.46 10.41 -1.68
CA SER A 70 -21.49 10.89 -0.77
C SER A 70 -21.11 10.61 0.69
N VAL A 71 -21.45 11.54 1.57
CA VAL A 71 -21.37 11.40 3.02
C VAL A 71 -22.72 11.71 3.67
N PRO A 72 -22.95 11.36 4.95
CA PRO A 72 -24.16 11.78 5.66
C PRO A 72 -24.36 13.29 5.58
N PHE A 73 -25.57 13.74 5.23
CA PHE A 73 -25.89 15.16 5.01
C PHE A 73 -25.56 16.07 6.19
N GLY A 74 -25.55 15.54 7.42
CA GLY A 74 -25.17 16.29 8.63
C GLY A 74 -23.71 16.75 8.65
N LEU A 75 -22.89 16.26 7.72
CA LEU A 75 -21.49 16.65 7.57
C LEU A 75 -21.27 17.76 6.54
N ILE A 76 -22.32 18.30 5.91
CA ILE A 76 -22.20 19.41 4.97
C ILE A 76 -21.38 20.54 5.60
N ARG A 77 -20.36 21.01 4.86
CA ARG A 77 -19.38 22.03 5.25
C ARG A 77 -18.39 21.64 6.36
N GLU A 78 -18.49 20.45 6.95
CA GLU A 78 -17.45 19.92 7.83
C GLU A 78 -16.21 19.49 7.03
N THR A 79 -15.07 19.42 7.70
CA THR A 79 -13.83 18.83 7.16
C THR A 79 -13.70 17.40 7.66
N VAL A 80 -13.35 16.50 6.75
CA VAL A 80 -13.18 15.07 7.03
C VAL A 80 -11.79 14.62 6.63
N ASP A 81 -11.30 13.56 7.26
CA ASP A 81 -10.10 12.85 6.80
C ASP A 81 -10.54 11.75 5.83
N ALA A 82 -9.94 11.71 4.64
CA ALA A 82 -10.22 10.67 3.66
C ALA A 82 -8.98 9.81 3.44
N ARG A 83 -9.16 8.49 3.49
CA ARG A 83 -8.14 7.50 3.21
C ARG A 83 -8.52 6.75 1.93
N ALA A 84 -7.74 6.96 0.88
CA ALA A 84 -7.90 6.25 -0.38
C ALA A 84 -6.85 5.15 -0.49
N THR A 85 -7.30 3.91 -0.66
CA THR A 85 -6.47 2.75 -0.97
C THR A 85 -6.76 2.30 -2.40
N GLU A 86 -6.06 1.26 -2.88
CA GLU A 86 -6.32 0.68 -4.20
C GLU A 86 -7.78 0.23 -4.39
N ARG A 87 -8.44 -0.22 -3.31
CA ARG A 87 -9.76 -0.87 -3.38
C ARG A 87 -10.88 -0.11 -2.68
N THR A 88 -10.53 0.74 -1.73
CA THR A 88 -11.50 1.33 -0.80
C THR A 88 -11.16 2.78 -0.53
N VAL A 89 -12.20 3.60 -0.51
CA VAL A 89 -12.18 4.96 0.01
C VAL A 89 -12.92 4.97 1.34
N GLU A 90 -12.22 5.37 2.39
CA GLU A 90 -12.74 5.50 3.75
C GLU A 90 -12.81 6.99 4.12
N ILE A 91 -13.89 7.42 4.74
CA ILE A 91 -14.09 8.82 5.16
C ILE A 91 -14.34 8.84 6.67
N PHE A 92 -13.51 9.61 7.37
CA PHE A 92 -13.47 9.73 8.82
C PHE A 92 -13.87 11.15 9.24
N HIS A 93 -14.72 11.25 10.27
CA HIS A 93 -15.12 12.53 10.83
C HIS A 93 -14.90 12.50 12.34
N ARG A 94 -13.93 13.29 12.81
CA ARG A 94 -13.52 13.40 14.22
C ARG A 94 -12.98 12.09 14.84
N GLY A 95 -12.30 11.26 14.05
CA GLY A 95 -11.63 10.04 14.52
C GLY A 95 -11.25 9.12 13.37
#